data_AF-A0A7V2JJU7-F1
#
_entry.id   AF-A0A7V2JJU7-F1
#
_cell.length_a   1.000
_cell.length_b   1.000
_cell.length_c   1.000
_cell.angle_alpha   90.00
_cell.angle_beta   90.00
_cell.angle_gamma   90.00
#
_symmetry.space_group_name_H-M   'P 1'
#
loop_
_entity.id
_entity.type
_entity.pdbx_description
1 polymer ?
#
loop_
_entity_poly.entity_id
_entity_poly.type
_entity_poly.pdbx_seq_one_letter_code
_entity_poly.pdbx_strand_id
1 'polypeptide(L)'
;MSRKSGNEFDKGPLIPSVDESDLTPGPMDNPGTLEALLRISQVLSTIQEGPALLRKVLEIAMETVHAQRGFVVVVGEEGNEWSIRASANLSDEEAGRIAQPSSKILRRVQAERVPLLVHDAQTDPRFEGSESVIMQQITAAIAVPMMVRD
;
A
#
# COMPACT_ATOMS: atom_id res chain seq x y z
N MET A 1 50.89 -8.88 2.51
CA MET A 1 50.14 -9.52 1.41
C MET A 1 49.21 -10.54 2.06
N SER A 2 47.89 -10.56 1.95
CA SER A 2 46.91 -9.71 1.29
C SER A 2 45.60 -9.89 2.04
N ARG A 3 44.88 -8.80 2.29
CA ARG A 3 43.48 -8.82 2.72
C ARG A 3 42.62 -9.20 1.50
N LYS A 4 41.69 -10.13 1.65
CA LYS A 4 40.46 -10.16 0.83
C LYS A 4 39.28 -10.37 1.77
N SER A 5 38.67 -9.24 2.14
CA SER A 5 37.27 -9.16 2.51
C SER A 5 36.44 -9.35 1.24
N GLY A 6 35.54 -10.33 1.23
CA GLY A 6 34.45 -10.43 0.27
C GLY A 6 33.16 -10.50 1.09
N ASN A 7 32.49 -9.37 1.21
CA ASN A 7 31.24 -9.22 1.95
C ASN A 7 30.12 -9.85 1.12
N GLU A 8 29.51 -10.92 1.63
CA GLU A 8 28.39 -11.65 1.01
C GLU A 8 27.05 -11.01 1.43
N PHE A 9 26.94 -9.70 1.24
CA PHE A 9 25.71 -8.94 1.46
C PHE A 9 25.52 -8.09 0.21
N ASP A 10 24.62 -8.51 -0.67
CA ASP A 10 23.80 -7.66 -1.55
C ASP A 10 23.23 -8.48 -2.72
N LYS A 11 22.15 -9.23 -2.44
CA LYS A 11 21.27 -9.83 -3.46
C LYS A 11 19.82 -9.72 -2.98
N GLY A 12 19.41 -8.53 -2.55
CA GLY A 12 17.99 -8.18 -2.54
C GLY A 12 17.44 -8.24 -3.98
N PRO A 13 16.12 -8.41 -4.18
CA PRO A 13 15.57 -8.40 -5.53
C PRO A 13 15.96 -7.07 -6.19
N LEU A 14 16.61 -7.14 -7.35
CA LEU A 14 16.86 -5.97 -8.18
C LEU A 14 15.51 -5.29 -8.39
N ILE A 15 15.36 -4.08 -7.84
CA ILE A 15 14.31 -3.18 -8.29
C ILE A 15 14.51 -3.10 -9.80
N PRO A 16 13.51 -3.46 -10.64
CA PRO A 16 13.67 -3.37 -12.08
C PRO A 16 14.13 -1.94 -12.38
N SER A 17 15.21 -1.83 -13.15
CA SER A 17 15.75 -0.55 -13.59
C SER A 17 14.61 0.25 -14.23
N VAL A 18 14.18 1.30 -13.55
CA VAL A 18 13.17 2.24 -14.06
C VAL A 18 13.78 2.84 -15.33
N ASP A 19 13.14 2.61 -16.48
CA ASP A 19 13.53 3.24 -17.72
C ASP A 19 13.34 4.76 -17.55
N GLU A 20 14.35 5.58 -17.82
CA GLU A 20 14.22 7.04 -17.73
C GLU A 20 13.12 7.59 -18.65
N SER A 21 12.72 6.83 -19.68
CA SER A 21 11.57 7.17 -20.53
C SER A 21 10.21 6.88 -19.87
N ASP A 22 10.15 6.02 -18.84
CA ASP A 22 8.96 5.88 -17.96
C ASP A 22 8.87 7.03 -16.94
N LEU A 23 9.97 7.77 -16.73
CA LEU A 23 10.01 9.00 -15.92
C LEU A 23 9.54 10.24 -16.69
N THR A 24 8.95 10.10 -17.89
CA THR A 24 8.19 11.25 -18.43
C THR A 24 7.17 11.65 -17.37
N PRO A 25 7.20 12.89 -16.86
CA PRO A 25 6.20 13.32 -15.90
C PRO A 25 4.85 13.35 -16.63
N GLY A 26 4.13 12.22 -16.63
CA GLY A 26 2.67 12.23 -16.73
C GLY A 26 2.18 13.16 -15.63
N PRO A 27 1.15 13.99 -15.88
CA PRO A 27 0.93 15.30 -15.26
C PRO A 27 1.33 15.33 -13.77
N MET A 28 2.62 15.58 -13.52
CA MET A 28 3.21 15.70 -12.18
C MET A 28 3.08 17.13 -11.66
N ASP A 29 2.46 18.01 -12.44
CA ASP A 29 2.04 19.35 -12.03
C ASP A 29 0.66 19.33 -11.38
N ASN A 30 0.40 18.34 -10.50
CA ASN A 30 -0.72 18.46 -9.58
C ASN A 30 -0.18 19.11 -8.29
N PRO A 31 -0.38 20.43 -8.07
CA PRO A 31 0.07 21.09 -6.84
C PRO A 31 -0.40 20.37 -5.57
N GLY A 32 -1.53 19.65 -5.64
CA GLY A 32 -2.02 18.83 -4.53
C GLY A 32 -1.11 17.66 -4.17
N THR A 33 -0.38 17.05 -5.12
CA THR A 33 0.52 15.93 -4.83
C THR A 33 1.76 16.38 -4.06
N LEU A 34 2.38 17.50 -4.48
CA LEU A 34 3.53 18.05 -3.76
C LEU A 34 3.11 18.54 -2.36
N GLU A 35 1.96 19.21 -2.25
CA GLU A 35 1.41 19.62 -0.97
C GLU A 35 1.15 18.43 -0.04
N ALA A 36 0.57 17.35 -0.56
CA ALA A 36 0.33 16.12 0.19
C ALA A 36 1.63 15.52 0.72
N LEU A 37 2.68 15.43 -0.11
CA LEU A 37 3.99 14.92 0.30
C LEU A 37 4.63 15.80 1.38
N LEU A 38 4.50 17.12 1.29
CA LEU A 38 4.98 18.06 2.31
C LEU A 38 4.23 17.86 3.64
N ARG A 39 2.90 17.75 3.59
CA ARG A 39 2.06 17.47 4.78
C ARG A 39 2.44 16.13 5.42
N ILE A 40 2.64 15.09 4.62
CA ILE A 40 3.08 13.78 5.10
C ILE A 40 4.45 13.88 5.78
N SER A 41 5.41 14.58 5.18
CA SER A 41 6.75 14.79 5.75
C SER A 41 6.71 15.48 7.12
N GLN A 42 5.85 16.49 7.29
CA GLN A 42 5.65 17.18 8.56
C GLN A 42 4.99 16.29 9.63
N VAL A 43 4.05 15.44 9.23
CA VAL A 43 3.40 14.48 10.12
C VAL A 43 4.39 13.43 10.61
N LEU A 44 5.25 12.92 9.72
CA LEU A 44 6.32 11.97 10.06
C LEU A 44 7.34 12.54 11.06
N SER A 45 7.60 13.86 11.04
CA SER A 45 8.56 14.48 11.96
C SER A 45 7.99 14.82 13.34
N THR A 46 6.68 14.69 13.55
CA THR A 46 5.99 15.19 14.75
C THR A 46 5.29 14.11 15.57
N ILE A 47 4.77 13.05 14.95
CA ILE A 47 4.04 11.98 15.65
C ILE A 47 4.96 10.79 15.94
N GLN A 48 5.09 10.43 17.22
CA GLN A 48 5.92 9.28 17.66
C GLN A 48 5.15 7.96 17.69
N GLU A 49 3.82 7.99 17.78
CA GLU A 49 2.99 6.78 17.86
C GLU A 49 2.65 6.22 16.48
N GLY A 50 3.11 5.01 16.19
CA GLY A 50 2.89 4.32 14.91
C GLY A 50 1.42 4.25 14.41
N PRO A 51 0.40 3.90 15.24
CA PRO A 51 -0.99 3.86 14.78
C PRO A 51 -1.51 5.24 14.34
N ALA A 52 -1.27 6.25 15.18
CA ALA A 52 -1.75 7.61 14.95
C ALA A 52 -1.06 8.23 13.73
N LEU A 53 0.24 7.95 13.56
CA LEU A 53 1.02 8.38 12.41
C LEU A 53 0.48 7.77 11.11
N LEU A 54 0.33 6.44 11.07
CA LEU A 54 -0.18 5.73 9.89
C LEU A 54 -1.60 6.19 9.53
N ARG A 55 -2.47 6.41 10.52
CA ARG A 55 -3.80 6.95 10.27
C ARG A 55 -3.72 8.33 9.62
N LYS A 56 -2.85 9.21 10.12
CA LYS A 56 -2.77 10.57 9.58
C LYS A 56 -2.20 10.62 8.17
N VAL A 57 -1.18 9.81 7.89
CA VAL A 57 -0.64 9.65 6.54
C VAL A 57 -1.69 9.09 5.58
N LEU A 58 -2.45 8.08 6.03
CA LEU A 58 -3.56 7.49 5.27
C LEU A 58 -4.65 8.53 4.95
N GLU A 59 -5.06 9.35 5.91
CA GLU A 59 -6.03 10.44 5.71
C GLU A 59 -5.56 11.41 4.60
N ILE A 60 -4.30 11.86 4.65
CA ILE A 60 -3.74 12.79 3.63
C ILE A 60 -3.70 12.13 2.24
N ALA A 61 -3.28 10.86 2.18
CA ALA A 61 -3.25 10.12 0.92
C ALA A 61 -4.67 9.97 0.33
N MET A 62 -5.65 9.63 1.17
CA MET A 62 -7.05 9.50 0.77
C MET A 62 -7.64 10.82 0.27
N GLU A 63 -7.35 11.95 0.93
CA GLU A 63 -7.76 13.28 0.48
C GLU A 63 -7.25 13.56 -0.95
N THR A 64 -5.99 13.19 -1.22
CA THR A 64 -5.31 13.46 -2.49
C THR A 64 -5.89 12.66 -3.65
N VAL A 65 -6.29 11.41 -3.40
CA VAL A 65 -6.88 10.51 -4.42
C VAL A 65 -8.41 10.48 -4.39
N HIS A 66 -9.03 11.31 -3.55
CA HIS A 66 -10.47 11.35 -3.30
C HIS A 66 -11.07 9.99 -2.91
N ALA A 67 -10.35 9.21 -2.12
CA ALA A 67 -10.82 7.92 -1.62
C ALA A 67 -11.81 8.09 -0.47
N GLN A 68 -12.85 7.26 -0.46
CA GLN A 68 -13.90 7.28 0.56
C GLN A 68 -13.50 6.51 1.83
N ARG A 69 -12.80 5.38 1.66
CA ARG A 69 -12.38 4.47 2.73
C ARG A 69 -10.94 4.04 2.51
N GLY A 70 -10.22 3.77 3.59
CA GLY A 70 -8.84 3.30 3.50
C GLY A 70 -8.38 2.61 4.77
N PHE A 71 -7.37 1.76 4.62
CA PHE A 71 -6.77 1.04 5.74
C PHE A 71 -5.33 0.67 5.44
N VAL A 72 -4.57 0.43 6.50
CA VAL A 72 -3.21 -0.10 6.47
C VAL A 72 -3.22 -1.48 7.12
N VAL A 73 -2.78 -2.49 6.38
CA VAL A 73 -2.60 -3.86 6.90
C VAL A 73 -1.12 -4.14 7.07
N VAL A 74 -0.77 -4.73 8.20
CA VAL A 74 0.53 -5.35 8.45
C VAL A 74 0.36 -6.86 8.35
N VAL A 75 1.29 -7.49 7.65
CA VAL A 75 1.36 -8.94 7.51
C VAL A 75 2.25 -9.48 8.63
N GLY A 76 1.75 -10.48 9.38
CA GLY A 76 2.52 -11.19 10.39
C GLY A 76 3.69 -11.99 9.78
N GLU A 77 4.60 -12.45 10.64
CA GLU A 77 5.86 -13.10 10.21
C GLU A 77 5.64 -14.34 9.33
N GLU A 78 4.56 -15.10 9.58
CA GLU A 78 4.21 -16.30 8.81
C GLU A 78 3.45 -15.99 7.50
N GLY A 79 3.19 -14.71 7.18
CA GLY A 79 2.58 -14.30 5.92
C GLY A 79 1.07 -14.53 5.79
N ASN A 80 0.46 -15.26 6.73
CA ASN A 80 -0.96 -15.64 6.69
C ASN A 80 -1.84 -14.88 7.66
N GLU A 81 -1.25 -14.10 8.56
CA GLU A 81 -2.00 -13.27 9.51
C GLU A 81 -1.95 -11.81 9.06
N TRP A 82 -3.11 -11.17 9.00
CA TRP A 82 -3.24 -9.77 8.66
C TRP A 82 -3.83 -9.00 9.83
N SER A 83 -3.19 -7.90 10.19
CA SER A 83 -3.67 -7.01 11.24
C SER A 83 -3.84 -5.61 10.68
N ILE A 84 -5.01 -5.01 10.91
CA ILE A 84 -5.24 -3.61 10.53
C ILE A 84 -4.54 -2.73 11.55
N ARG A 85 -3.59 -1.93 11.07
CA ARG A 85 -2.74 -1.08 11.89
C ARG A 85 -3.25 0.36 11.97
N ALA A 86 -4.01 0.77 10.96
CA ALA A 86 -4.75 2.04 10.89
C ALA A 86 -5.91 1.90 9.89
N SER A 87 -7.00 2.64 10.11
CA SER A 87 -8.14 2.74 9.20
C SER A 87 -8.72 4.15 9.24
N ALA A 88 -9.36 4.55 8.14
CA ALA A 88 -10.10 5.80 8.02
C ALA A 88 -11.42 5.53 7.28
N ASN A 89 -12.50 6.08 7.84
CA ASN A 89 -13.88 5.91 7.34
C ASN A 89 -14.32 4.44 7.21
N LEU A 90 -13.90 3.59 8.15
CA LEU A 90 -14.31 2.19 8.25
C LEU A 90 -14.82 1.93 9.66
N SER A 91 -15.94 1.21 9.77
CA SER A 91 -16.40 0.67 11.04
C SER A 91 -15.52 -0.51 11.49
N ASP A 92 -15.53 -0.83 12.79
CA ASP A 92 -14.79 -1.96 13.34
C ASP A 92 -15.24 -3.30 12.72
N GLU A 93 -16.52 -3.43 12.41
CA GLU A 93 -17.07 -4.61 11.73
C GLU A 93 -16.55 -4.74 10.29
N GLU A 94 -16.50 -3.64 9.53
CA GLU A 94 -15.90 -3.63 8.18
C GLU A 94 -14.41 -3.95 8.24
N ALA A 95 -13.69 -3.38 9.21
CA ALA A 95 -12.27 -3.64 9.43
C ALA A 95 -12.03 -5.14 9.72
N GLY A 96 -12.82 -5.75 10.61
CA GLY A 96 -12.75 -7.18 10.90
C GLY A 96 -12.97 -8.08 9.69
N ARG A 97 -13.87 -7.69 8.77
CA ARG A 97 -14.10 -8.41 7.50
C ARG A 97 -12.95 -8.26 6.50
N ILE A 98 -12.25 -7.13 6.53
CA ILE A 98 -11.09 -6.85 5.66
C ILE A 98 -9.84 -7.62 6.10
N ALA A 99 -9.63 -7.74 7.42
CA ALA A 99 -8.51 -8.49 7.98
C ALA A 99 -8.60 -10.01 7.75
N GLN A 100 -9.67 -10.51 7.11
CA GLN A 100 -9.80 -11.93 6.79
C GLN A 100 -8.86 -12.34 5.66
N PRO A 101 -8.15 -13.48 5.76
CA PRO A 101 -7.22 -13.97 4.74
C PRO A 101 -7.84 -14.25 3.35
N SER A 102 -9.15 -14.11 3.16
CA SER A 102 -9.85 -14.38 1.89
C SER A 102 -9.82 -13.22 0.89
N SER A 103 -9.18 -12.09 1.21
CA SER A 103 -9.04 -10.96 0.27
C SER A 103 -8.04 -11.27 -0.86
N LYS A 104 -8.55 -11.48 -2.09
CA LYS A 104 -7.70 -11.70 -3.28
C LYS A 104 -6.79 -10.51 -3.58
N ILE A 105 -7.28 -9.28 -3.37
CA ILE A 105 -6.52 -8.05 -3.59
C ILE A 105 -5.28 -8.03 -2.69
N LEU A 106 -5.45 -8.27 -1.38
CA LEU A 106 -4.34 -8.23 -0.43
C LEU A 106 -3.32 -9.35 -0.72
N ARG A 107 -3.78 -10.58 -0.99
CA ARG A 107 -2.88 -11.70 -1.35
C ARG A 107 -2.06 -11.39 -2.60
N ARG A 108 -2.70 -10.83 -3.62
CA ARG A 108 -2.03 -10.49 -4.87
C ARG A 108 -0.94 -9.44 -4.65
N VAL A 109 -1.26 -8.33 -3.98
CA VAL A 109 -0.29 -7.27 -3.71
C VAL A 109 0.84 -7.75 -2.80
N GLN A 110 0.55 -8.58 -1.80
CA GLN A 110 1.55 -9.21 -0.95
C GLN A 110 2.51 -10.11 -1.74
N ALA A 111 1.98 -10.96 -2.62
CA ALA A 111 2.76 -11.93 -3.38
C ALA A 111 3.58 -11.27 -4.50
N GLU A 112 2.96 -10.36 -5.27
CA GLU A 112 3.58 -9.75 -6.44
C GLU A 112 4.46 -8.55 -6.07
N ARG A 113 4.22 -7.90 -4.93
CA ARG A 113 4.89 -6.67 -4.49
C ARG A 113 4.85 -5.55 -5.55
N VAL A 114 3.78 -5.52 -6.33
CA VAL A 114 3.48 -4.47 -7.31
C VAL A 114 2.18 -3.77 -6.92
N PRO A 115 2.07 -2.43 -7.11
CA PRO A 115 0.81 -1.71 -6.91
C PRO A 115 -0.31 -2.25 -7.79
N LEU A 116 -1.53 -2.26 -7.25
CA LEU A 116 -2.73 -2.71 -7.94
C LEU A 116 -3.75 -1.58 -7.98
N LEU A 117 -4.16 -1.19 -9.19
CA LEU A 117 -5.28 -0.28 -9.45
C LEU A 117 -6.43 -1.06 -10.10
N VAL A 118 -7.63 -0.85 -9.56
CA VAL A 118 -8.87 -1.47 -10.00
C VAL A 118 -9.91 -0.36 -10.13
N HIS A 119 -10.51 -0.22 -11.31
CA HIS A 119 -11.54 0.78 -11.58
C HIS A 119 -12.96 0.28 -11.25
N ASP A 120 -13.24 -0.98 -11.57
CA ASP A 120 -14.47 -1.67 -11.19
C ASP A 120 -14.17 -3.14 -10.88
N ALA A 121 -14.03 -3.46 -9.59
CA ALA A 121 -13.67 -4.81 -9.14
C ALA A 121 -14.76 -5.85 -9.42
N GLN A 122 -16.01 -5.44 -9.63
CA GLN A 122 -17.11 -6.37 -9.95
C GLN A 122 -17.05 -6.86 -11.40
N THR A 123 -16.50 -6.05 -12.30
CA THR A 123 -16.37 -6.37 -13.73
C THR A 123 -14.96 -6.80 -14.14
N ASP A 124 -13.99 -6.65 -13.23
CA ASP A 124 -12.60 -6.96 -13.50
C ASP A 124 -12.34 -8.48 -13.46
N PRO A 125 -11.93 -9.11 -14.58
CA PRO A 125 -11.69 -10.55 -14.67
C PRO A 125 -10.67 -11.07 -13.65
N ARG A 126 -9.77 -10.20 -13.17
CA ARG A 126 -8.76 -10.54 -12.14
C ARG A 126 -9.40 -10.90 -10.80
N PHE A 127 -10.66 -10.53 -10.57
CA PHE A 127 -11.39 -10.76 -9.33
C PHE A 127 -12.68 -11.56 -9.49
N GLU A 128 -12.91 -12.18 -10.65
CA GLU A 128 -14.06 -13.07 -10.87
C GLU A 128 -14.16 -14.13 -9.75
N GLY A 129 -15.38 -14.30 -9.22
CA GLY A 129 -15.67 -15.23 -8.12
C GLY A 129 -15.02 -14.86 -6.78
N SER A 130 -14.55 -13.62 -6.56
CA SER A 130 -14.02 -13.19 -5.26
C SER A 130 -15.13 -12.77 -4.31
N GLU A 131 -15.47 -13.63 -3.34
CA GLU A 131 -16.44 -13.30 -2.27
C GLU A 131 -16.07 -12.00 -1.54
N SER A 132 -14.78 -11.74 -1.33
CA SER A 132 -14.31 -10.52 -0.67
C SER A 132 -14.63 -9.24 -1.44
N VAL A 133 -14.63 -9.26 -2.77
CA VAL A 133 -14.95 -8.08 -3.59
C VAL A 133 -16.45 -7.78 -3.54
N ILE A 134 -17.26 -8.83 -3.59
CA ILE A 134 -18.72 -8.75 -3.50
C ILE A 134 -19.14 -8.28 -2.09
N MET A 135 -18.56 -8.88 -1.04
CA MET A 135 -18.88 -8.59 0.36
C MET A 135 -18.45 -7.19 0.84
N GLN A 136 -17.44 -6.60 0.20
CA GLN A 136 -16.91 -5.28 0.56
C GLN A 136 -17.45 -4.15 -0.36
N GLN A 137 -18.30 -4.49 -1.34
CA GLN A 137 -18.85 -3.58 -2.35
C GLN A 137 -17.78 -2.67 -2.98
N ILE A 138 -16.63 -3.27 -3.32
CA ILE A 138 -15.52 -2.51 -3.90
C ILE A 138 -15.89 -2.20 -5.35
N THR A 139 -16.05 -0.92 -5.66
CA THR A 139 -16.12 -0.42 -7.04
C THR A 139 -14.71 -0.15 -7.52
N ALA A 140 -14.06 0.89 -7.00
CA ALA A 140 -12.66 1.18 -7.28
C ALA A 140 -11.76 0.90 -6.07
N ALA A 141 -10.54 0.45 -6.32
CA ALA A 141 -9.52 0.23 -5.30
C ALA A 141 -8.11 0.52 -5.80
N ILE A 142 -7.29 1.08 -4.91
CA ILE A 142 -5.83 1.18 -5.05
C ILE A 142 -5.24 0.45 -3.86
N ALA A 143 -4.32 -0.47 -4.12
CA ALA A 143 -3.57 -1.18 -3.09
C ALA A 143 -2.08 -1.13 -3.42
N VAL A 144 -1.27 -0.61 -2.49
CA VAL A 144 0.16 -0.38 -2.70
C VAL A 144 0.95 -1.18 -1.66
N PRO A 145 1.95 -1.97 -2.06
CA PRO A 145 2.81 -2.69 -1.12
C PRO A 145 3.73 -1.70 -0.40
N MET A 146 3.77 -1.76 0.93
CA MET A 146 4.76 -1.03 1.73
C MET A 146 5.88 -1.97 2.13
N MET A 147 7.08 -1.68 1.61
CA MET A 147 8.27 -2.49 1.84
C MET A 147 9.20 -1.74 2.79
N VAL A 148 9.74 -2.44 3.78
CA VAL A 148 10.84 -1.92 4.59
C VAL A 148 12.06 -1.86 3.67
N ARG A 149 12.71 -0.69 3.65
CA ARG A 149 13.95 -0.50 2.91
C ARG A 149 15.10 -0.93 3.82
N ASP A 150 15.91 -1.85 3.33
CA ASP A 150 17.15 -2.30 3.98
C ASP A 150 18.21 -1.18 3.98
#